data_AF-A0A373CSA8-F1
#
_entry.id   AF-A0A373CSA8-F1
#
_cell.length_a   1.000
_cell.length_b   1.000
_cell.length_c   1.000
_cell.angle_alpha   90.00
_cell.angle_beta   90.00
_cell.angle_gamma   90.00
#
_symmetry.space_group_name_H-M   'P 1'
#
loop_
_entity.id
_entity.type
_entity.pdbx_description
1 polymer ?
#
loop_
_entity_poly.entity_id
_entity_poly.type
_entity_poly.pdbx_seq_one_letter_code
_entity_poly.pdbx_strand_id
1 'polypeptide(L)'
;MREIKLIPNKSKRTGFVPIMLIDVKWNEKVKSYVANIMFSENPYKEFNRRLGVKLYGENEETMEKMIENAAKICSVTHKMIVLIPDKK
;
A
#
# COMPACT_ATOMS: atom_id res chain seq x y z
N MET A 1 -17.58 -4.26 0.61
CA MET A 1 -16.38 -3.52 0.19
C MET A 1 -15.88 -2.77 1.41
N ARG A 2 -14.59 -2.85 1.73
CA ARG A 2 -14.00 -2.25 2.94
C ARG A 2 -13.13 -1.06 2.58
N GLU A 3 -13.19 0.01 3.38
CA GLU A 3 -12.45 1.26 3.13
C GLU A 3 -11.40 1.50 4.20
N ILE A 4 -10.19 1.88 3.77
CA ILE A 4 -9.08 2.26 4.67
C ILE A 4 -8.69 3.69 4.37
N LYS A 5 -8.70 4.53 5.41
CA LYS A 5 -8.31 5.94 5.31
C LYS A 5 -6.88 6.10 5.81
N LEU A 6 -5.95 6.37 4.90
CA LEU A 6 -4.57 6.66 5.23
C LEU A 6 -4.34 8.17 5.19
N ILE A 7 -3.71 8.71 6.23
CA ILE A 7 -3.43 10.13 6.40
C ILE A 7 -1.91 10.34 6.31
N PRO A 8 -1.44 11.43 5.67
CA PRO A 8 -0.02 11.74 5.63
C PRO A 8 0.59 11.80 7.03
N ASN A 9 1.71 11.14 7.22
CA ASN A 9 2.45 11.20 8.46
C ASN A 9 3.84 11.77 8.20
N LYS A 10 4.02 13.06 8.52
CA LYS A 10 5.28 13.82 8.33
C LYS A 10 6.36 13.43 9.33
N SER A 11 6.04 12.67 10.39
CA SER A 11 6.93 12.47 11.55
C SER A 11 8.01 11.41 11.36
N LYS A 12 8.03 10.68 10.24
CA LYS A 12 8.93 9.56 10.03
C LYS A 12 9.95 9.89 8.93
N ARG A 13 11.10 10.45 9.33
CA ARG A 13 12.36 10.36 8.55
C ARG A 13 12.83 8.90 8.59
N THR A 14 12.05 7.97 8.03
CA THR A 14 12.37 6.53 8.12
C THR A 14 13.38 6.08 7.08
N GLY A 15 13.94 6.98 6.27
CA GLY A 15 14.88 6.64 5.19
C GLY A 15 14.23 5.90 4.01
N PHE A 16 12.97 5.47 4.16
CA PHE A 16 12.13 4.86 3.14
C PHE A 16 11.42 5.90 2.29
N VAL A 17 11.10 5.49 1.06
CA VAL A 17 10.38 6.29 0.08
C VAL A 17 8.89 6.29 0.43
N PRO A 18 8.19 7.44 0.38
CA PRO A 18 6.80 7.49 0.81
C PRO A 18 5.85 6.81 -0.20
N ILE A 19 4.76 6.27 0.31
CA ILE A 19 3.69 5.65 -0.47
C ILE A 19 2.93 6.73 -1.25
N MET A 20 2.82 6.53 -2.56
CA MET A 20 2.08 7.37 -3.49
C MET A 20 0.71 6.77 -3.83
N LEU A 21 0.62 5.45 -4.01
CA LEU A 21 -0.63 4.80 -4.41
C LEU A 21 -0.70 3.39 -3.82
N ILE A 22 -1.91 2.95 -3.46
CA ILE A 22 -2.20 1.56 -3.14
C ILE A 22 -3.44 1.15 -3.94
N ASP A 23 -3.33 0.08 -4.72
CA ASP A 23 -4.44 -0.55 -5.44
C ASP A 23 -4.63 -1.98 -4.93
N VAL A 24 -5.87 -2.38 -4.62
CA VAL A 24 -6.17 -3.72 -4.10
C VAL A 24 -7.18 -4.41 -5.00
N LYS A 25 -6.87 -5.65 -5.37
CA LYS A 25 -7.78 -6.51 -6.14
C LYS A 25 -7.81 -7.93 -5.61
N TRP A 26 -8.95 -8.59 -5.76
CA TRP A 26 -9.01 -10.04 -5.63
C TRP A 26 -8.40 -10.68 -6.88
N ASN A 27 -7.56 -11.71 -6.70
CA ASN A 27 -6.94 -12.45 -7.79
C ASN A 27 -7.35 -13.92 -7.73
N GLU A 28 -8.23 -14.31 -8.66
CA GLU A 28 -8.76 -15.67 -8.79
C GLU A 28 -7.68 -16.75 -8.93
N LYS A 29 -6.60 -16.46 -9.67
CA LYS A 29 -5.56 -17.46 -9.96
C LYS A 29 -4.82 -17.90 -8.70
N VAL A 30 -4.62 -16.97 -7.76
CA VAL A 30 -3.90 -17.23 -6.49
C VAL A 30 -4.85 -17.24 -5.29
N LYS A 31 -6.17 -17.15 -5.54
CA LYS A 31 -7.23 -17.09 -4.51
C LYS A 31 -6.90 -16.17 -3.34
N SER A 32 -6.36 -14.99 -3.64
CA SER A 32 -5.89 -14.03 -2.63
C SER A 32 -6.14 -12.60 -3.06
N TYR A 33 -6.29 -11.71 -2.09
CA TYR A 33 -6.17 -10.27 -2.31
C TYR A 33 -4.73 -9.91 -2.64
N VAL A 34 -4.55 -9.05 -3.63
CA VAL A 34 -3.25 -8.52 -4.05
C VAL A 34 -3.31 -7.01 -3.94
N ALA A 35 -2.49 -6.44 -3.05
CA ALA A 35 -2.27 -5.00 -2.98
C ALA A 35 -0.98 -4.62 -3.70
N ASN A 36 -1.07 -3.72 -4.68
CA ASN A 36 0.05 -3.10 -5.35
C ASN A 36 0.34 -1.75 -4.68
N ILE A 37 1.47 -1.65 -3.99
CA ILE A 37 1.92 -0.42 -3.33
C ILE A 37 2.96 0.25 -4.21
N MET A 38 2.69 1.47 -4.66
CA MET A 38 3.63 2.30 -5.40
C MET A 38 4.19 3.39 -4.48
N PHE A 39 5.51 3.53 -4.47
CA PHE A 39 6.19 4.63 -3.77
C PHE A 39 6.48 5.78 -4.73
N SER A 40 6.59 7.00 -4.22
CA SER A 40 6.94 8.19 -5.02
C SER A 40 8.38 8.08 -5.55
N GLU A 41 8.70 8.65 -6.70
CA GLU A 41 10.11 8.74 -7.10
C GLU A 41 10.88 9.65 -6.13
N ASN A 42 12.04 9.18 -5.65
CA ASN A 42 12.92 10.01 -4.85
C ASN A 42 13.98 10.60 -5.79
N PRO A 43 13.96 11.92 -6.08
CA PRO A 43 14.92 12.51 -7.00
C PRO A 43 16.38 12.40 -6.53
N TYR A 44 16.62 12.07 -5.26
CA TYR A 44 17.95 12.00 -4.65
C TYR A 44 18.51 10.57 -4.47
N LYS A 45 17.80 9.52 -4.93
CA LYS A 45 18.31 8.13 -4.85
C LYS A 45 18.20 7.47 -6.22
N GLU A 46 19.35 7.08 -6.79
CA GLU A 46 19.46 6.34 -8.07
C GLU A 46 18.72 4.99 -8.10
N PHE A 47 18.19 4.52 -6.97
CA PHE A 47 17.29 3.37 -6.86
C PHE A 47 15.84 3.65 -7.34
N ASN A 48 15.66 4.55 -8.32
CA ASN A 48 14.38 4.85 -8.96
C ASN A 48 14.00 3.80 -10.03
N ARG A 49 13.98 2.52 -9.66
CA ARG A 49 13.19 1.53 -10.40
C ARG A 49 11.90 1.35 -9.64
N ARG A 50 10.80 1.94 -10.14
CA ARG A 50 9.38 1.59 -9.88
C ARG A 50 9.18 0.44 -8.88
N LEU A 51 9.49 0.66 -7.60
CA LEU A 51 9.55 -0.40 -6.59
C LEU A 51 8.13 -0.64 -6.11
N GLY A 52 7.34 -1.32 -6.92
CA GLY A 52 6.02 -1.77 -6.51
C GLY A 52 6.17 -2.94 -5.56
N VAL A 53 5.76 -2.82 -4.30
CA VAL A 53 5.61 -4.00 -3.42
C VAL A 53 4.25 -4.61 -3.68
N LYS A 54 4.20 -5.94 -3.78
CA LYS A 54 2.96 -6.70 -3.80
C LYS A 54 2.75 -7.38 -2.46
N LEU A 55 1.62 -7.10 -1.83
CA LEU A 55 1.17 -7.83 -0.65
C LEU A 55 0.10 -8.83 -1.05
N TYR A 56 0.14 -10.02 -0.45
CA TYR A 56 -0.86 -11.06 -0.64
C TYR A 56 -1.56 -11.31 0.69
N GLY A 57 -2.89 -11.22 0.68
CA GLY A 57 -3.73 -11.46 1.87
C GLY A 57 -4.86 -12.43 1.54
N GLU A 58 -5.11 -13.37 2.44
CA GLU A 58 -6.11 -14.44 2.23
C GLU A 58 -7.56 -13.95 2.40
N ASN A 59 -7.73 -12.87 3.16
CA ASN A 59 -9.01 -12.25 3.46
C ASN A 59 -8.86 -10.73 3.63
N GLU A 60 -9.99 -10.04 3.73
CA GLU A 60 -10.07 -8.58 3.80
C GLU A 60 -9.40 -8.01 5.05
N GLU A 61 -9.55 -8.68 6.20
CA GLU A 61 -8.98 -8.25 7.48
C GLU A 61 -7.45 -8.34 7.48
N THR A 62 -6.90 -9.43 6.96
CA THR A 62 -5.44 -9.59 6.79
C THR A 62 -4.90 -8.51 5.86
N MET A 63 -5.57 -8.26 4.73
CA MET A 63 -5.13 -7.24 3.77
C MET A 63 -5.16 -5.83 4.39
N GLU A 64 -6.20 -5.50 5.16
CA GLU A 64 -6.28 -4.24 5.88
C GLU A 64 -5.11 -4.06 6.85
N LYS A 65 -4.87 -5.03 7.74
CA LYS A 65 -3.75 -4.95 8.71
C LYS A 65 -2.40 -4.82 8.02
N MET A 66 -2.21 -5.48 6.89
CA MET A 66 -0.98 -5.38 6.09
C MET A 66 -0.80 -3.97 5.50
N ILE A 67 -1.87 -3.36 4.97
CA ILE A 67 -1.85 -1.99 4.44
C ILE A 67 -1.58 -0.97 5.55
N GLU A 68 -2.24 -1.11 6.70
CA GLU A 68 -2.00 -0.24 7.86
C GLU A 68 -0.54 -0.34 8.34
N ASN A 69 0.02 -1.55 8.39
CA ASN A 69 1.41 -1.75 8.78
C ASN A 69 2.38 -1.16 7.74
N ALA A 70 2.10 -1.29 6.45
CA ALA A 70 2.89 -0.62 5.41
C ALA A 70 2.89 0.91 5.60
N ALA A 71 1.75 1.51 5.92
CA ALA A 71 1.61 2.94 6.19
C ALA A 71 2.26 3.38 7.52
N LYS A 72 2.47 2.46 8.47
CA LYS A 72 3.27 2.72 9.68
C LYS A 72 4.78 2.78 9.37
N ILE A 73 5.25 2.02 8.38
CA ILE A 73 6.68 1.93 8.02
C ILE A 73 7.04 3.03 7.04
N CYS A 74 6.28 3.15 5.96
CA CYS A 74 6.47 4.14 4.90
C CYS A 74 5.41 5.23 5.06
N SER A 75 5.84 6.49 5.13
CA SER A 75 4.90 7.62 5.19
C SER A 75 4.05 7.67 3.91
N VAL A 76 2.84 8.21 4.01
CA VAL A 76 1.95 8.41 2.86
C VAL A 76 2.05 9.85 2.38
N THR A 77 2.14 10.06 1.07
CA THR A 77 2.34 11.40 0.47
C THR A 77 1.14 12.34 0.60
N HIS A 78 -0.08 11.79 0.52
CA HIS A 78 -1.34 12.53 0.59
C HIS A 78 -2.41 11.67 1.27
N LYS A 79 -3.55 12.28 1.61
CA LYS A 79 -4.69 11.52 2.16
C LYS A 79 -5.18 10.55 1.08
N MET A 80 -5.22 9.27 1.42
CA MET A 80 -5.56 8.20 0.49
C MET A 80 -6.70 7.36 1.06
N ILE A 81 -7.65 7.01 0.20
CA ILE A 81 -8.68 6.02 0.49
C ILE A 81 -8.32 4.78 -0.29
N VAL A 82 -8.07 3.67 0.41
CA VAL A 82 -7.79 2.37 -0.20
C VAL A 82 -9.05 1.52 -0.09
N LEU A 83 -9.49 0.98 -1.21
CA LEU A 83 -10.68 0.13 -1.28
C LEU A 83 -10.25 -1.34 -1.35
N ILE A 84 -10.73 -2.16 -0.42
CA ILE A 84 -10.62 -3.62 -0.50
C ILE A 84 -11.96 -4.13 -1.06
N PRO A 85 -11.98 -4.72 -2.27
CA PRO A 85 -13.20 -5.22 -2.87
C PRO A 85 -13.73 -6.43 -2.11
N ASP A 86 -15.04 -6.67 -2.18
CA ASP A 86 -15.59 -7.96 -1.77
C ASP A 86 -15.03 -9.07 -2.67
N LYS A 87 -14.89 -10.29 -2.13
CA LYS A 87 -14.61 -11.47 -2.97
C LYS A 87 -15.74 -11.59 -3.99
N LYS A 88 -15.41 -11.58 -5.28
CA LYS A 88 -16.35 -11.87 -6.36
C LYS A 88 -16.34 -13.34 -6.71
#